data_AF-A0A5C1W9R3-F1
#
_entry.id   AF-A0A5C1W9R3-F1
#
_cell.length_a   1.000
_cell.length_b   1.000
_cell.length_c   1.000
_cell.angle_alpha   90.00
_cell.angle_beta   90.00
_cell.angle_gamma   90.00
#
_symmetry.space_group_name_H-M   'P 1'
#
loop_
_entity.id
_entity.type
_entity.pdbx_description
1 polymer ?
#
loop_
_entity_poly.entity_id
_entity_poly.type
_entity_poly.pdbx_seq_one_letter_code
_entity_poly.pdbx_strand_id
1 'polypeptide(L)' 'MRTWQVDRRKRTRHLIELGGLVVKAGIVELTGDDRALIYGALLWMASKLKSDQGEQARTLWAATGKQAFGRD' A
#
# COMPACT_ATOMS: atom_id res chain seq x y z
N MET A 1 12.95 -18.15 22.01
CA MET A 1 12.51 -18.47 20.63
C MET A 1 13.65 -18.18 19.67
N ARG A 2 13.92 -18.99 18.64
CA ARG A 2 15.05 -18.75 17.72
C ARG A 2 14.81 -17.46 16.91
N THR A 3 15.83 -16.63 16.73
CA THR A 3 15.78 -15.31 16.05
C THR A 3 15.08 -15.37 14.69
N TRP A 4 15.42 -16.36 13.85
CA TRP A 4 14.81 -16.52 12.51
C TRP A 4 13.27 -16.68 12.53
N GLN A 5 12.70 -17.28 13.57
CA GLN A 5 11.25 -17.43 13.67
C GLN A 5 10.57 -16.11 14.04
N VAL A 6 11.22 -15.28 14.84
CA VAL A 6 10.76 -13.93 15.16
C VAL A 6 10.77 -13.07 13.88
N ASP A 7 11.85 -13.13 13.12
CA ASP A 7 12.01 -12.35 11.88
C ASP A 7 11.02 -12.78 10.79
N ARG A 8 10.79 -14.09 10.64
CA ARG A 8 9.75 -14.59 9.72
C ARG A 8 8.37 -14.07 10.09
N ARG A 9 8.00 -14.08 11.37
CA ARG A 9 6.68 -13.59 11.81
C ARG A 9 6.54 -12.09 11.62
N LYS A 10 7.59 -11.30 11.88
CA LYS A 10 7.62 -9.87 11.58
C LYS A 10 7.41 -9.62 10.08
N ARG A 11 8.14 -10.35 9.22
CA ARG A 11 7.99 -10.25 7.76
C ARG A 11 6.59 -10.61 7.28
N THR A 12 6.03 -11.74 7.74
CA THR A 12 4.67 -12.14 7.35
C THR A 12 3.64 -11.12 7.79
N ARG A 13 3.73 -10.62 9.03
CA ARG A 13 2.84 -9.57 9.53
C ARG A 13 2.92 -8.31 8.67
N HIS A 14 4.13 -7.84 8.38
CA HIS A 14 4.35 -6.66 7.55
C HIS A 14 3.73 -6.80 6.15
N LEU A 15 3.91 -7.95 5.50
CA LEU A 15 3.32 -8.20 4.18
C LEU A 15 1.78 -8.27 4.22
N ILE A 16 1.22 -8.84 5.29
CA ILE A 16 -0.24 -8.87 5.50
C ILE A 16 -0.78 -7.46 5.73
N GLU A 17 -0.10 -6.64 6.53
CA GLU A 17 -0.49 -5.25 6.78
C GLU A 17 -0.51 -4.44 5.48
N LEU A 18 0.54 -4.57 4.65
CA LEU A 18 0.59 -3.92 3.34
C LEU A 18 -0.51 -4.41 2.39
N GLY A 19 -0.74 -5.73 2.31
CA GLY A 19 -1.83 -6.30 1.51
C GLY A 19 -3.21 -5.86 2.00
N GLY A 20 -3.38 -5.72 3.32
CA GLY A 20 -4.60 -5.23 3.95
C GLY A 20 -4.97 -3.82 3.52
N LEU A 21 -4.00 -2.95 3.21
CA LEU A 21 -4.27 -1.60 2.70
C LEU A 21 -4.93 -1.63 1.31
N VAL A 22 -4.54 -2.59 0.45
CA VAL A 22 -5.12 -2.74 -0.88
C VAL A 22 -6.59 -3.17 -0.78
N VAL A 23 -6.89 -4.09 0.15
CA VAL A 23 -8.27 -4.53 0.44
C VAL A 23 -9.08 -3.38 1.05
N LYS A 24 -8.53 -2.70 2.07
CA LYS A 24 -9.19 -1.61 2.79
C LYS A 24 -9.53 -0.42 1.88
N ALA A 25 -8.70 -0.15 0.87
CA ALA A 25 -8.94 0.87 -0.13
C ALA A 25 -10.00 0.47 -1.19
N GLY A 26 -10.62 -0.71 -1.08
CA GLY A 26 -11.62 -1.22 -2.02
C GLY A 26 -11.05 -1.67 -3.38
N ILE A 27 -9.72 -1.65 -3.54
CA ILE A 27 -9.06 -1.88 -4.83
C ILE A 27 -9.33 -3.30 -5.34
N VAL A 28 -9.35 -4.29 -4.46
CA VAL A 28 -9.61 -5.70 -4.85
C VAL A 28 -11.02 -5.85 -5.45
N GLU A 29 -12.03 -5.22 -4.85
CA GLU A 29 -13.40 -5.25 -5.35
C GLU A 29 -13.51 -4.49 -6.68
N LEU A 30 -12.95 -3.28 -6.75
CA LEU A 30 -13.00 -2.42 -7.94
C LEU A 30 -12.28 -3.02 -9.16
N THR A 31 -11.27 -3.87 -8.93
CA THR A 31 -10.48 -4.51 -10.00
C THR A 31 -10.89 -5.95 -10.26
N GLY A 32 -11.83 -6.52 -9.50
CA GLY A 32 -12.20 -7.94 -9.61
C GLY A 32 -11.04 -8.90 -9.32
N ASP A 33 -10.15 -8.54 -8.38
CA ASP A 33 -8.91 -9.27 -8.05
C ASP A 33 -7.94 -9.47 -9.24
N ASP A 34 -8.03 -8.62 -10.28
CA ASP A 34 -7.04 -8.62 -11.36
C ASP A 34 -5.68 -8.11 -10.86
N ARG A 35 -4.78 -9.05 -10.58
CA ARG A 35 -3.44 -8.77 -10.07
C ARG A 35 -2.58 -7.96 -11.03
N ALA A 36 -2.76 -8.12 -12.34
CA ALA A 36 -2.00 -7.35 -13.32
C ALA A 36 -2.46 -5.89 -13.31
N LEU A 37 -3.76 -5.66 -13.20
CA LEU A 37 -4.34 -4.34 -13.08
C LEU A 37 -3.91 -3.62 -11.79
N ILE A 38 -3.99 -4.32 -10.65
CA ILE A 38 -3.52 -3.80 -9.35
C ILE A 38 -2.04 -3.45 -9.43
N TYR A 39 -1.22 -4.34 -9.98
CA TYR A 39 0.21 -4.10 -10.10
C TYR A 39 0.53 -2.91 -11.03
N GLY A 40 -0.18 -2.78 -12.14
CA GLY A 40 -0.07 -1.62 -13.04
C GLY A 40 -0.38 -0.29 -12.33
N ALA A 41 -1.42 -0.25 -11.50
CA ALA A 41 -1.75 0.93 -10.70
C ALA A 41 -0.66 1.27 -9.68
N LEU A 42 -0.10 0.26 -8.99
CA LEU A 42 1.03 0.45 -8.07
C LEU A 42 2.28 0.98 -8.79
N LEU A 43 2.56 0.49 -10.00
CA LEU A 43 3.67 0.99 -10.82
C LEU A 43 3.47 2.44 -11.26
N TRP A 44 2.24 2.81 -11.64
CA TRP A 44 1.91 4.20 -11.96
C TRP A 44 2.15 5.12 -10.75
N MET A 45 1.72 4.70 -9.54
CA MET A 45 2.00 5.47 -8.32
C MET A 45 3.51 5.59 -8.06
N ALA A 46 4.27 4.50 -8.21
CA ALA A 46 5.72 4.52 -8.05
C ALA A 46 6.39 5.46 -9.05
N SER A 47 5.92 5.48 -10.31
CA SER A 47 6.40 6.41 -11.33
C SER A 47 6.09 7.86 -10.95
N LYS A 48 4.88 8.15 -10.47
CA LYS A 48 4.49 9.49 -10.02
C LYS A 48 5.37 9.99 -8.87
N LEU A 49 5.70 9.14 -7.91
CA LEU A 49 6.57 9.49 -6.77
C LEU A 49 8.04 9.73 -7.16
N LYS A 50 8.48 9.19 -8.30
CA LYS A 50 9.83 9.40 -8.85
C LYS A 50 9.91 10.62 -9.78
N SER A 51 8.77 11.21 -10.14
CA SER A 51 8.72 12.42 -10.99
C SER A 51 9.02 13.68 -10.19
N ASP A 52 9.20 14.80 -10.89
CA ASP A 52 9.39 16.14 -10.30
C ASP A 52 8.22 16.57 -9.40
N GLN A 53 7.02 16.01 -9.65
CA GLN A 53 5.83 16.25 -8.82
C GLN A 53 5.73 15.27 -7.63
N GLY A 54 6.77 14.48 -7.37
CA GLY A 54 6.78 13.43 -6.36
C GLY A 54 6.60 13.96 -4.94
N GLU A 55 7.20 15.09 -4.59
CA GLU A 55 7.02 15.71 -3.26
C GLU A 55 5.58 16.17 -3.03
N GLN A 56 4.98 16.85 -4.00
CA GLN A 56 3.58 17.25 -3.92
C GLN A 56 2.65 16.04 -3.79
N ALA A 57 2.91 14.98 -4.55
CA ALA A 57 2.17 13.72 -4.46
C ALA A 57 2.30 13.08 -3.06
N ARG A 58 3.51 13.04 -2.48
CA ARG A 58 3.72 12.52 -1.12
C ARG A 58 2.92 13.29 -0.08
N THR A 59 2.97 14.62 -0.13
CA THR A 59 2.24 15.48 0.82
C THR A 59 0.73 15.26 0.72
N LEU A 60 0.19 15.27 -0.50
CA LEU A 60 -1.23 15.07 -0.74
C LEU A 60 -1.68 13.68 -0.26
N TRP A 61 -1.01 12.62 -0.70
CA TRP A 61 -1.41 11.26 -0.37
C TRP A 61 -1.26 10.94 1.12
N ALA A 62 -0.23 11.49 1.78
CA ALA A 62 -0.08 11.35 3.23
C ALA A 62 -1.22 12.05 4.00
N ALA A 63 -1.65 13.24 3.56
CA ALA A 63 -2.79 13.93 4.15
C ALA A 63 -4.10 13.15 3.94
N THR A 64 -4.37 12.71 2.71
CA THR A 64 -5.55 11.89 2.39
C THR A 64 -5.57 10.59 3.18
N GLY A 65 -4.44 9.89 3.25
CA GLY A 65 -4.30 8.65 4.00
C GLY A 65 -4.60 8.84 5.48
N LYS A 66 -4.00 9.87 6.12
CA LYS A 66 -4.28 10.18 7.53
C LYS A 66 -5.75 10.48 7.79
N GLN A 67 -6.39 11.24 6.89
CA GLN A 67 -7.81 11.55 7.00
C GLN A 67 -8.70 10.30 6.86
N ALA A 68 -8.39 9.41 5.93
CA ALA A 68 -9.12 8.15 5.77
C ALA A 68 -8.94 7.25 7.00
N PHE A 69 -7.72 7.12 7.52
CA PHE A 69 -7.44 6.35 8.73
C PHE A 69 -8.12 6.89 9.99
N GLY A 70 -8.33 8.21 10.09
CA GLY A 70 -9.04 8.81 11.22
C GLY A 70 -10.57 8.71 11.14
N ARG A 71 -11.11 8.18 10.03
CA ARG A 71 -12.55 7.97 9.81
C ARG A 71 -12.98 6.51 9.93
N ASP A 72 -12.04 5.59 10.12
CA ASP A 72 -12.26 4.19 10.48
C ASP A 72 -12.07 3.99 11.99
#